data_AF-A0A0C5VTT7-F1
#
_entry.id   AF-A0A0C5VTT7-F1
#
_cell.length_a   1.000
_cell.length_b   1.000
_cell.length_c   1.000
_cell.angle_alpha   90.00
_cell.angle_beta   90.00
_cell.angle_gamma   90.00
#
_symmetry.space_group_name_H-M   'P 1'
#
loop_
_entity.id
_entity.type
_entity.pdbx_description
1 polymer ?
#
loop_
_entity_poly.entity_id
_entity_poly.type
_entity_poly.pdbx_seq_one_letter_code
_entity_poly.pdbx_strand_id
1 'polypeptide(L)'
;MIIPYEALPAETLTALLEAFVVQEGADQFDIDYTLAEKVDQVRQQLQNKQVYIVFDPLTETCNVVTSDEARELLREERTDL
;
A
#
# COMPACT_ATOMS: atom_id res chain seq x y z
N MET A 1 0.50 -12.23 -1.06
CA MET A 1 1.40 -12.32 0.12
C MET A 1 1.74 -10.93 0.69
N ILE A 2 1.61 -10.71 1.99
CA ILE A 2 2.03 -9.44 2.64
C ILE A 2 3.54 -9.48 2.94
N ILE A 3 4.25 -8.41 2.60
CA ILE A 3 5.70 -8.26 2.85
C ILE A 3 6.00 -7.02 3.72
N PRO A 4 7.07 -7.04 4.52
CA PRO A 4 7.49 -5.86 5.26
C PRO A 4 7.99 -4.78 4.30
N TYR A 5 7.46 -3.56 4.42
CA TYR A 5 7.87 -2.43 3.59
C TYR A 5 9.36 -2.07 3.76
N GLU A 6 9.95 -2.42 4.90
CA GLU A 6 11.37 -2.21 5.22
C GLU A 6 12.31 -3.09 4.37
N ALA A 7 11.79 -4.15 3.75
CA ALA A 7 12.56 -5.00 2.84
C ALA A 7 12.69 -4.41 1.43
N LEU A 8 11.92 -3.36 1.12
CA LEU A 8 11.96 -2.72 -0.19
C LEU A 8 13.05 -1.62 -0.24
N PRO A 9 13.68 -1.42 -1.40
CA PRO A 9 14.49 -0.23 -1.65
C PRO A 9 13.65 1.03 -1.41
N ALA A 10 14.26 2.07 -0.83
CA ALA A 10 13.56 3.31 -0.49
C ALA A 10 12.91 3.98 -1.72
N GLU A 11 13.56 3.92 -2.87
CA GLU A 11 13.02 4.42 -4.15
C GLU A 11 11.77 3.64 -4.58
N THR A 12 11.80 2.31 -4.47
CA THR A 12 10.66 1.45 -4.81
C THR A 12 9.51 1.70 -3.87
N LEU A 13 9.78 1.77 -2.56
CA LEU A 13 8.75 2.09 -1.58
C LEU A 13 8.10 3.44 -1.89
N THR A 14 8.89 4.47 -2.17
CA THR A 14 8.38 5.80 -2.51
C THR A 14 7.47 5.76 -3.74
N ALA A 15 7.91 5.09 -4.82
CA ALA A 15 7.13 4.97 -6.04
C ALA A 15 5.79 4.22 -5.82
N LEU A 16 5.79 3.19 -4.97
CA LEU A 16 4.57 2.47 -4.59
C LEU A 16 3.60 3.36 -3.81
N LEU A 17 4.13 4.15 -2.87
CA LEU A 17 3.32 5.10 -2.09
C LEU A 17 2.73 6.20 -2.97
N GLU A 18 3.51 6.74 -3.90
CA GLU A 18 3.04 7.72 -4.88
C GLU A 18 1.92 7.14 -5.76
N ALA A 19 2.11 5.93 -6.28
CA ALA A 19 1.09 5.24 -7.08
C ALA A 19 -0.20 5.00 -6.29
N PHE A 20 -0.09 4.61 -5.02
CA PHE A 20 -1.23 4.41 -4.13
C PHE A 20 -2.00 5.72 -3.90
N VAL A 21 -1.31 6.82 -3.60
CA VAL A 21 -1.94 8.13 -3.41
C VAL A 21 -2.66 8.60 -4.68
N VAL A 22 -2.08 8.32 -5.86
CA VAL A 22 -2.70 8.66 -7.15
C VAL A 22 -3.95 7.80 -7.41
N GLN A 23 -3.92 6.52 -7.04
CA GLN A 23 -5.03 5.58 -7.26
C GLN A 23 -6.21 5.83 -6.34
N GLU A 24 -5.98 6.01 -5.03
CA GLU A 24 -7.03 6.24 -4.02
C GLU A 24 -7.68 7.62 -4.14
N GLY A 25 -7.00 8.56 -4.82
CA GLY A 25 -7.51 9.90 -5.08
C GLY A 25 -7.56 10.79 -3.84
N ALA A 26 -8.05 12.03 -4.03
CA ALA A 26 -8.19 13.01 -2.96
C ALA A 26 -9.33 12.69 -1.97
N ASP A 27 -10.11 11.63 -2.18
CA ASP A 27 -11.21 11.27 -1.29
C ASP A 27 -10.72 10.76 0.08
N GLN A 28 -9.51 10.19 0.15
CA GLN A 28 -8.86 9.77 1.40
C GLN A 28 -7.99 10.85 2.04
N PHE A 29 -7.67 11.93 1.30
CA PHE A 29 -6.71 12.95 1.74
C PHE A 29 -7.25 14.35 1.47
N ASP A 30 -7.29 15.21 2.48
CA ASP A 30 -7.72 16.61 2.31
C ASP A 30 -7.10 17.29 1.07
N ILE A 31 -7.90 18.17 0.48
CA ILE A 31 -7.70 18.75 -0.85
C ILE A 31 -6.47 19.67 -0.94
N ASP A 32 -5.85 20.02 0.20
CA ASP A 32 -4.76 20.98 0.30
C ASP A 32 -3.36 20.35 0.47
N TYR A 33 -3.23 19.03 0.54
CA TYR A 33 -1.92 18.38 0.68
C TYR A 33 -1.20 18.16 -0.65
N THR A 34 0.10 18.42 -0.67
CA THR A 34 0.97 18.02 -1.79
C THR A 34 1.12 16.50 -1.89
N LEU A 35 1.50 15.99 -3.06
CA LEU A 35 1.76 14.55 -3.25
C LEU A 35 2.79 14.02 -2.23
N ALA A 36 3.85 14.78 -1.96
CA ALA A 36 4.88 14.42 -0.99
C ALA A 36 4.33 14.30 0.45
N GLU A 37 3.45 15.22 0.86
CA GLU A 37 2.79 15.17 2.17
C GLU A 37 1.84 13.98 2.28
N LYS A 38 1.11 13.68 1.21
CA LYS A 38 0.24 12.49 1.16
C LYS A 38 1.08 11.20 1.25
N VAL A 39 2.21 11.13 0.55
CA VAL A 39 3.16 10.01 0.64
C VAL A 39 3.68 9.83 2.07
N ASP A 40 4.03 10.91 2.76
CA ASP A 40 4.45 10.83 4.16
C ASP A 40 3.32 10.33 5.07
N GLN A 41 2.08 10.77 4.84
CA GLN A 41 0.91 10.25 5.55
C GLN A 41 0.74 8.75 5.34
N VAL A 42 0.87 8.24 4.11
CA VAL A 42 0.79 6.78 3.86
C VAL A 42 1.95 6.04 4.53
N ARG A 43 3.14 6.66 4.58
CA ARG A 43 4.28 6.10 5.32
C ARG A 43 4.00 5.99 6.82
N GLN A 44 3.34 6.97 7.43
CA GLN A 44 2.86 6.86 8.81
C GLN A 44 1.81 5.76 8.96
N GLN A 45 0.91 5.60 7.99
CA GLN A 45 -0.08 4.52 7.99
C GLN A 45 0.56 3.13 7.91
N LEU A 46 1.67 2.96 7.17
CA LEU A 46 2.46 1.73 7.16
C LEU A 46 3.01 1.40 8.57
N GLN A 47 3.55 2.41 9.25
CA GLN A 47 4.06 2.26 10.63
C GLN A 47 2.95 1.91 11.62
N ASN A 48 1.76 2.49 11.42
CA ASN A 48 0.58 2.24 12.24
C ASN A 48 -0.21 0.98 11.85
N LYS A 49 0.28 0.19 10.87
CA LYS A 49 -0.37 -1.04 10.40
C LYS A 49 -1.78 -0.83 9.84
N GLN A 50 -2.03 0.35 9.26
CA GLN A 50 -3.29 0.70 8.61
C GLN A 50 -3.29 0.37 7.11
N VAL A 51 -2.11 0.35 6.51
CA VAL A 51 -1.86 -0.10 5.13
C VAL A 51 -0.72 -1.11 5.13
N TYR A 52 -0.66 -1.93 4.09
CA TYR A 52 0.30 -3.02 3.93
C TYR A 52 0.84 -3.05 2.51
N ILE A 53 2.05 -3.61 2.34
CA ILE A 53 2.57 -3.94 1.03
C ILE A 53 2.24 -5.40 0.74
N VAL A 54 1.59 -5.63 -0.40
CA VAL A 54 1.30 -6.96 -0.93
C VAL A 54 2.19 -7.21 -2.14
N PHE A 55 2.86 -8.35 -2.14
CA PHE A 55 3.56 -8.90 -3.29
C PHE A 55 2.70 -9.95 -3.97
N ASP A 56 2.55 -9.79 -5.28
CA ASP A 56 1.98 -10.76 -6.19
C ASP A 56 3.12 -11.54 -6.87
N PRO A 57 3.27 -12.85 -6.59
CA PRO A 57 4.34 -13.66 -7.20
C PRO A 57 4.08 -14.04 -8.66
N LEU A 58 2.84 -13.92 -9.14
CA LEU A 58 2.48 -14.26 -10.52
C LEU A 58 2.87 -13.12 -11.48
N THR A 59 2.64 -11.87 -11.07
CA THR A 59 3.00 -10.69 -11.85
C THR A 59 4.34 -10.08 -11.43
N GLU A 60 4.94 -10.58 -10.34
CA GLU A 60 6.17 -10.05 -9.73
C GLU A 60 6.05 -8.56 -9.37
N THR A 61 4.85 -8.12 -8.98
CA THR A 61 4.55 -6.73 -8.64
C THR A 61 4.28 -6.55 -7.15
N CYS A 62 4.68 -5.40 -6.61
CA CYS A 62 4.27 -4.95 -5.28
C CYS A 62 3.16 -3.91 -5.42
N ASN A 63 2.16 -3.97 -4.54
CA ASN A 63 1.12 -2.95 -4.40
C ASN A 63 0.96 -2.56 -2.93
N VAL A 64 0.46 -1.35 -2.70
CA VAL A 64 0.02 -0.88 -1.38
C VAL A 64 -1.48 -1.11 -1.29
N VAL A 65 -1.94 -1.69 -0.19
CA VAL A 65 -3.37 -1.94 0.06
C VAL A 65 -3.74 -1.53 1.48
N THR A 66 -4.99 -1.19 1.70
CA THR A 66 -5.50 -0.91 3.04
C THR A 66 -5.59 -2.16 3.90
N SER A 67 -5.72 -1.99 5.21
CA SER A 67 -5.94 -3.10 6.14
C SER A 67 -7.22 -3.90 5.85
N ASP A 68 -8.24 -3.26 5.27
CA ASP A 68 -9.49 -3.92 4.90
C ASP A 68 -9.29 -4.79 3.65
N GLU A 69 -8.70 -4.23 2.59
CA GLU A 69 -8.34 -4.97 1.37
C GLU A 69 -7.37 -6.12 1.66
N ALA A 70 -6.35 -5.89 2.50
CA ALA A 70 -5.44 -6.94 2.94
C ALA A 70 -6.20 -8.11 3.60
N ARG A 71 -7.27 -7.81 4.35
CA ARG A 71 -8.09 -8.84 4.99
C ARG A 71 -8.95 -9.61 3.99
N GLU A 72 -9.40 -8.95 2.92
CA GLU A 72 -10.14 -9.57 1.82
C GLU A 72 -9.23 -10.49 1.00
N LEU A 73 -8.05 -10.02 0.59
CA LEU A 73 -7.05 -10.82 -0.13
C LEU A 73 -6.65 -12.08 0.65
N LEU A 74 -6.44 -11.95 1.97
CA LEU A 74 -6.15 -13.10 2.85
C LEU A 74 -7.32 -14.08 3.00
N ARG A 75 -8.56 -13.68 2.69
CA ARG A 75 -9.72 -14.57 2.65
C ARG A 75 -9.83 -15.27 1.30
N GLU A 76 -9.58 -14.56 0.20
CA GLU A 76 -9.60 -15.10 -1.15
C GLU A 76 -8.54 -16.19 -1.32
N GLU A 77 -7.28 -15.95 -0.89
CA GLU A 77 -6.20 -16.97 -0.90
C GLU A 77 -6.56 -18.26 -0.13
N ARG A 78 -7.57 -18.23 0.75
CA ARG A 78 -8.04 -19.40 1.51
C ARG A 78 -9.17 -20.17 0.83
N THR A 79 -9.73 -19.64 -0.25
CA THR A 79 -10.89 -20.21 -0.95
C THR A 79 -10.46 -21.07 -2.16
N ASP A 80 -9.22 -20.92 -2.62
CA ASP A 80 -8.60 -21.67 -3.73
C ASP A 80 -7.88 -22.97 -3.31
N LEU A 81 -8.14 -23.49 -2.09
CA LEU A 81 -7.57 -24.73 -1.52
C LEU A 81 -8.66 -25.76 -1.20
#